data_AF-A0A8S2KXP3-F1
#
_entry.id   AF-A0A8S2KXP3-F1
#
_cell.length_a   1.000
_cell.length_b   1.000
_cell.length_c   1.000
_cell.angle_alpha   90.00
_cell.angle_beta   90.00
_cell.angle_gamma   90.00
#
_symmetry.space_group_name_H-M   'P 1'
#
loop_
_entity.id
_entity.type
_entity.pdbx_description
1 polymer ?
#
loop_
_entity_poly.entity_id
_entity_poly.type
_entity_poly.pdbx_seq_one_letter_code
_entity_poly.pdbx_strand_id
1 'polypeptide(L)'
;LVVSKCVFRYDEVEKSPNRFEASDIVLSRDGHVMYVVFDNTYQIGAICTALGRSFNCTDRLLDWPDSSLNRKKSGFEGMTYNPTNGNHFVIQESIETDVKKVFKANVFEIHINTKASSPIRIVESCMVNWEFGSENKGFEGLEFAFHRSSGNTYLLGLCEANKCDHKSASINDGRIVVLKKQKATTTKSCLWEPVSTFDLPSSVHFNDYSAISIYHQESYELPTYVAVTSQENSQLWIGLIEELDQAPFFDASSLHKTTVYDLPRATQAGSNCQVKYCNIEGVAWRGKNQLILVSDKAKSDQHIDCIEKDQSVHYLSLPENLTD
;
A
#
# COMPACT_ATOMS: atom_id res chain seq x y z
N LEU A 1 -2.27 -2.10 -20.90
CA LEU A 1 -1.13 -1.83 -20.00
C LEU A 1 0.15 -2.37 -20.63
N VAL A 2 1.25 -1.62 -20.59
CA VAL A 2 2.56 -2.09 -21.08
C VAL A 2 3.51 -2.26 -19.90
N VAL A 3 4.17 -3.41 -19.81
CA VAL A 3 5.20 -3.66 -18.77
C VAL A 3 6.54 -3.23 -19.32
N SER A 4 7.13 -2.21 -18.70
CA SER A 4 8.49 -1.78 -19.01
C SER A 4 9.43 -2.72 -18.27
N LYS A 5 10.21 -3.52 -19.00
CA LYS A 5 11.10 -4.56 -18.47
C LYS A 5 12.01 -4.04 -17.33
N CYS A 6 11.75 -4.47 -16.10
CA CYS A 6 12.71 -4.66 -15.00
C CYS A 6 12.01 -5.44 -13.89
N VAL A 7 12.30 -6.74 -13.79
CA VAL A 7 11.90 -7.59 -12.66
C VAL A 7 13.04 -7.50 -11.67
N PHE A 8 12.83 -6.83 -10.54
CA PHE A 8 13.74 -6.97 -9.40
C PHE A 8 13.18 -8.07 -8.50
N ARG A 9 13.94 -9.14 -8.28
CA ARG A 9 13.58 -10.21 -7.35
C ARG A 9 14.28 -9.98 -6.02
N TYR A 10 13.55 -10.05 -4.92
CA TYR A 10 14.13 -9.82 -3.59
C TYR A 10 15.23 -10.84 -3.25
N ASP A 11 15.15 -12.05 -3.82
CA ASP A 11 16.18 -13.10 -3.74
C ASP A 11 17.55 -12.67 -4.32
N GLU A 12 17.63 -11.57 -5.07
CA GLU A 12 18.89 -11.01 -5.58
C GLU A 12 19.56 -10.02 -4.60
N VAL A 13 18.82 -9.50 -3.61
CA VAL A 13 19.36 -8.58 -2.57
C VAL A 13 20.24 -9.35 -1.58
N GLU A 14 19.86 -10.59 -1.26
CA GLU A 14 20.57 -11.43 -0.32
C GLU A 14 20.71 -12.83 -0.94
N LYS A 15 21.93 -13.40 -0.99
CA LYS A 15 22.14 -14.82 -1.35
C LYS A 15 21.65 -15.76 -0.23
N SER A 16 20.45 -15.51 0.29
CA SER A 16 19.82 -16.21 1.40
C SER A 16 18.50 -16.79 0.91
N PRO A 17 18.10 -18.00 1.36
CA PRO A 17 16.78 -18.58 1.07
C PRO A 17 15.61 -17.83 1.76
N ASN A 18 15.82 -16.57 2.17
CA ASN A 18 14.84 -15.76 2.87
C ASN A 18 13.70 -15.40 1.92
N ARG A 19 12.48 -15.66 2.38
CA ARG A 19 11.24 -15.34 1.66
C ARG A 19 10.90 -13.89 1.99
N PHE A 20 10.56 -13.10 0.98
CA PHE A 20 10.10 -11.73 1.16
C PHE A 20 8.68 -11.64 0.62
N GLU A 21 7.74 -11.56 1.54
CA GLU A 21 6.31 -11.51 1.26
C GLU A 21 5.90 -10.03 1.30
N ALA A 22 6.00 -9.36 0.14
CA ALA A 22 5.87 -7.90 0.03
C ALA A 22 4.41 -7.48 0.05
N SER A 23 4.04 -6.58 0.96
CA SER A 23 2.67 -6.11 1.12
C SER A 23 2.42 -4.75 0.49
N ASP A 24 3.32 -3.78 0.64
CA ASP A 24 3.13 -2.46 0.02
C ASP A 24 4.45 -1.75 -0.31
N ILE A 25 4.34 -0.70 -1.12
CA ILE A 25 5.47 0.04 -1.68
C ILE A 25 5.18 1.54 -1.70
N VAL A 26 6.20 2.32 -1.36
CA VAL A 26 6.18 3.78 -1.54
C VAL A 26 7.46 4.25 -2.22
N LEU A 27 7.34 5.33 -2.98
CA LEU A 27 8.48 5.97 -3.61
C LEU A 27 9.03 7.08 -2.70
N SER A 28 10.35 7.18 -2.58
CA SER A 28 11.00 8.31 -1.93
C SER A 28 10.65 9.60 -2.68
N ARG A 29 10.67 10.74 -1.98
CA ARG A 29 10.33 12.05 -2.56
C ARG A 29 11.13 12.41 -3.82
N ASP A 30 12.38 11.99 -3.90
CA ASP A 30 13.27 12.23 -5.04
C ASP A 30 13.16 11.15 -6.14
N GLY A 31 12.31 10.14 -5.97
CA GLY A 31 12.10 9.08 -6.94
C GLY A 31 13.25 8.07 -7.07
N HIS A 32 14.26 8.15 -6.20
CA HIS A 32 15.48 7.34 -6.30
C HIS A 32 15.36 5.98 -5.65
N VAL A 33 14.55 5.86 -4.59
CA VAL A 33 14.42 4.67 -3.77
C VAL A 33 12.95 4.32 -3.61
N MET A 34 12.64 3.04 -3.77
CA MET A 34 11.38 2.44 -3.37
C MET A 34 11.56 1.83 -2.00
N TYR A 35 10.65 2.11 -1.08
CA TYR A 35 10.56 1.45 0.21
C TYR A 35 9.44 0.42 0.16
N VAL A 36 9.76 -0.83 0.45
CA VAL A 36 8.84 -1.96 0.44
C VAL A 36 8.71 -2.51 1.85
N VAL A 37 7.49 -2.67 2.33
CA VAL A 37 7.20 -3.39 3.57
C VAL A 37 6.81 -4.84 3.26
N PHE A 38 7.09 -5.71 4.21
CA PHE A 38 6.81 -7.14 4.10
C PHE A 38 5.97 -7.59 5.30
N ASP A 39 5.04 -8.53 5.14
CA ASP A 39 4.23 -9.08 6.24
C ASP A 39 5.06 -10.04 7.13
N ASN A 40 6.11 -10.62 6.58
CA ASN A 40 6.81 -11.75 7.19
C ASN A 40 8.13 -11.38 7.88
N THR A 41 8.56 -10.12 7.78
CA THR A 41 9.79 -9.63 8.41
C THR A 41 9.70 -8.18 8.86
N TYR A 42 10.29 -7.88 10.02
CA TYR A 42 10.54 -6.52 10.51
C TYR A 42 11.75 -5.88 9.79
N GLN A 43 11.69 -5.82 8.47
CA GLN A 43 12.65 -5.13 7.62
C GLN A 43 11.91 -4.33 6.57
N ILE A 44 12.52 -3.26 6.09
CA ILE A 44 12.02 -2.49 4.94
C ILE A 44 13.01 -2.64 3.81
N GLY A 45 12.54 -3.09 2.64
CA GLY A 45 13.34 -3.15 1.43
C GLY A 45 13.55 -1.74 0.89
N ALA A 46 14.78 -1.25 0.85
CA ALA A 46 15.14 -0.01 0.17
C ALA A 46 15.77 -0.35 -1.19
N ILE A 47 14.97 -0.24 -2.25
CA ILE A 47 15.31 -0.70 -3.60
C ILE A 47 15.46 0.50 -4.52
N CYS A 48 16.61 0.62 -5.15
CA CYS A 48 16.93 1.69 -6.06
C CYS A 48 16.12 1.58 -7.35
N THR A 49 15.53 2.70 -7.75
CA THR A 49 14.98 2.83 -9.10
C THR A 49 16.11 2.90 -10.12
N ALA A 50 15.77 2.76 -11.40
CA ALA A 50 16.75 2.99 -12.49
C ALA A 50 17.41 4.38 -12.38
N LEU A 51 16.65 5.39 -11.93
CA LEU A 51 17.17 6.72 -11.66
C LEU A 51 18.12 6.70 -10.46
N GLY A 52 17.72 6.11 -9.33
CA GLY A 52 18.59 6.01 -8.15
C GLY A 52 19.92 5.31 -8.43
N ARG A 53 19.92 4.26 -9.27
CA ARG A 53 21.16 3.55 -9.68
C ARG A 53 22.14 4.47 -10.42
N SER A 54 21.64 5.44 -11.20
CA SER A 54 22.50 6.45 -11.84
C SER A 54 23.20 7.38 -10.84
N PHE A 55 22.72 7.42 -9.58
CA PHE A 55 23.30 8.16 -8.46
C PHE A 55 24.02 7.26 -7.45
N ASN A 56 24.49 6.07 -7.86
CA ASN A 56 25.19 5.09 -6.99
C ASN A 56 24.37 4.64 -5.77
N CYS A 57 23.04 4.57 -5.91
CA CYS A 57 22.19 3.90 -4.93
C CYS A 57 22.45 2.38 -4.95
N THR A 58 22.40 1.75 -3.77
CA THR A 58 22.48 0.28 -3.62
C THR A 58 21.25 -0.24 -2.88
N ASP A 59 20.71 -1.35 -3.41
CA ASP A 59 19.59 -2.08 -2.82
C ASP A 59 20.00 -2.66 -1.46
N ARG A 60 19.13 -2.57 -0.45
CA ARG A 60 19.42 -3.05 0.91
C ARG A 60 18.16 -3.30 1.72
N LEU A 61 18.29 -4.14 2.73
CA LEU A 61 17.30 -4.28 3.79
C LEU A 61 17.62 -3.31 4.92
N LEU A 62 16.60 -2.60 5.38
CA LEU A 62 16.68 -1.70 6.52
C LEU A 62 16.08 -2.43 7.72
N ASP A 63 16.92 -2.72 8.72
CA ASP A 63 16.47 -3.41 9.92
C ASP A 63 15.58 -2.50 10.77
N TRP A 64 14.48 -3.07 11.27
CA TRP A 64 13.64 -2.39 12.24
C TRP A 64 14.42 -2.14 13.54
N PRO A 65 14.16 -1.02 14.27
CA PRO A 65 14.99 -0.64 15.41
C PRO A 65 14.92 -1.62 16.60
N ASP A 66 13.81 -2.36 16.73
CA ASP A 66 13.64 -3.36 17.78
C ASP A 66 14.11 -4.75 17.30
N SER A 67 15.37 -5.06 17.60
CA SER A 67 15.97 -6.36 17.27
C SER A 67 15.30 -7.57 17.93
N SER A 68 14.48 -7.38 18.98
CA SER A 68 13.76 -8.49 19.63
C SER A 68 12.61 -9.03 18.76
N LEU A 69 12.23 -8.28 17.74
CA LEU A 69 11.23 -8.64 16.75
C LEU A 69 11.84 -9.38 15.54
N ASN A 70 13.17 -9.48 15.47
CA ASN A 70 13.85 -10.23 14.42
C ASN A 70 13.35 -11.69 14.44
N ARG A 71 12.98 -12.21 13.26
CA ARG A 71 12.37 -13.54 13.03
C ARG A 71 10.89 -13.68 13.44
N LYS A 72 10.23 -12.62 13.86
CA LYS A 72 8.75 -12.59 13.95
C LYS A 72 8.18 -12.05 12.65
N LYS A 73 6.95 -12.47 12.34
CA LYS A 73 6.13 -11.81 11.31
C LYS A 73 5.80 -10.39 11.77
N SER A 74 6.02 -9.43 10.89
CA SER A 74 5.66 -8.03 11.10
C SER A 74 4.16 -7.82 10.98
N GLY A 75 3.49 -8.52 10.07
CA GLY A 75 2.11 -8.22 9.67
C GLY A 75 1.97 -6.79 9.16
N PHE A 76 3.03 -6.24 8.55
CA PHE A 76 2.94 -4.95 7.89
C PHE A 76 2.22 -5.14 6.58
N GLU A 77 1.15 -4.37 6.35
CA GLU A 77 0.37 -4.48 5.12
C GLU A 77 0.51 -3.24 4.26
N GLY A 78 0.25 -2.05 4.82
CA GLY A 78 0.34 -0.79 4.07
C GLY A 78 1.51 0.11 4.47
N MET A 79 1.98 0.93 3.53
CA MET A 79 2.93 2.00 3.79
C MET A 79 2.56 3.26 3.01
N THR A 80 2.74 4.43 3.61
CA THR A 80 2.58 5.72 2.90
C THR A 80 3.64 6.74 3.30
N TYR A 81 3.80 7.79 2.50
CA TYR A 81 4.74 8.88 2.73
C TYR A 81 4.01 10.18 3.05
N ASN A 82 4.43 10.85 4.11
CA ASN A 82 3.99 12.20 4.43
C ASN A 82 5.01 13.22 3.89
N PRO A 83 4.70 13.91 2.79
CA PRO A 83 5.60 14.90 2.22
C PRO A 83 5.73 16.18 3.05
N THR A 84 4.79 16.45 3.97
CA THR A 84 4.81 17.68 4.78
C THR A 84 5.93 17.68 5.81
N ASN A 85 6.29 16.51 6.34
CA ASN A 85 7.35 16.35 7.35
C ASN A 85 8.43 15.34 6.97
N GLY A 86 8.28 14.61 5.87
CA GLY A 86 9.23 13.63 5.37
C GLY A 86 9.22 12.29 6.12
N ASN A 87 8.24 12.04 6.98
CA ASN A 87 8.06 10.77 7.66
C ASN A 87 7.24 9.81 6.78
N HIS A 88 7.34 8.52 7.09
CA HIS A 88 6.50 7.48 6.51
C HIS A 88 5.57 6.94 7.58
N PHE A 89 4.45 6.38 7.16
CA PHE A 89 3.56 5.62 8.01
C PHE A 89 3.56 4.18 7.53
N VAL A 90 3.70 3.23 8.44
CA VAL A 90 3.59 1.79 8.18
C VAL A 90 2.47 1.26 9.06
N ILE A 91 1.52 0.54 8.47
CA ILE A 91 0.44 -0.08 9.23
C ILE A 91 0.70 -1.56 9.42
N GLN A 92 0.50 -2.01 10.66
CA GLN A 92 0.44 -3.40 11.04
C GLN A 92 -1.03 -3.81 11.12
N GLU A 93 -1.40 -4.85 10.36
CA GLU A 93 -2.79 -5.22 10.03
C GLU A 93 -3.69 -5.29 11.27
N SER A 94 -3.44 -6.27 12.12
CA SER A 94 -4.38 -6.70 13.13
C SER A 94 -3.63 -7.31 14.30
N ILE A 95 -3.65 -6.63 15.44
CA ILE A 95 -3.00 -7.05 16.67
C ILE A 95 -4.08 -7.32 17.70
N GLU A 96 -4.03 -8.49 18.34
CA GLU A 96 -4.91 -8.77 19.48
C GLU A 96 -4.58 -7.80 20.61
N THR A 97 -5.59 -7.07 21.07
CA THR A 97 -5.46 -6.15 22.21
C THR A 97 -5.46 -6.92 23.53
N ASP A 98 -5.27 -6.21 24.65
CA ASP A 98 -5.43 -6.79 25.99
C ASP A 98 -6.83 -7.38 26.24
N VAL A 99 -7.82 -6.96 25.44
CA VAL A 99 -9.15 -7.56 25.42
C VAL A 99 -9.14 -8.71 24.42
N LYS A 100 -9.29 -9.93 24.94
CA LYS A 100 -9.32 -11.17 24.17
C LYS A 100 -10.29 -11.10 22.99
N LYS A 101 -9.83 -11.52 21.79
CA LYS A 101 -10.56 -11.49 20.52
C LYS A 101 -11.00 -10.10 20.04
N VAL A 102 -10.37 -9.05 20.55
CA VAL A 102 -10.49 -7.70 19.97
C VAL A 102 -9.21 -7.41 19.24
N PHE A 103 -9.32 -7.21 17.93
CA PHE A 103 -8.18 -6.97 17.07
C PHE A 103 -8.22 -5.56 16.50
N LYS A 104 -7.07 -4.88 16.50
CA LYS A 104 -6.94 -3.50 16.02
C LYS A 104 -5.62 -3.32 15.27
N ALA A 105 -5.61 -2.44 14.29
CA ALA A 105 -4.38 -2.06 13.59
C ALA A 105 -3.49 -1.17 14.47
N ASN A 106 -2.19 -1.18 14.19
CA ASN A 106 -1.24 -0.22 14.74
C ASN A 106 -0.51 0.50 13.61
N VAL A 107 -0.40 1.82 13.71
CA VAL A 107 0.33 2.64 12.74
C VAL A 107 1.61 3.15 13.37
N PHE A 108 2.73 2.81 12.76
CA PHE A 108 4.04 3.36 13.08
C PHE A 108 4.31 4.58 12.21
N GLU A 109 4.55 5.73 12.83
CA GLU A 109 5.19 6.86 12.15
C GLU A 109 6.70 6.66 12.25
N ILE A 110 7.39 6.59 11.11
CA ILE A 110 8.82 6.33 11.04
C ILE A 110 9.55 7.40 10.23
N HIS A 111 10.80 7.65 10.62
CA HIS A 111 11.73 8.42 9.82
C HIS A 111 12.79 7.48 9.24
N ILE A 112 13.04 7.58 7.93
CA ILE A 112 14.04 6.78 7.23
C ILE A 112 15.23 7.68 6.87
N ASN A 113 16.40 7.39 7.45
CA ASN A 113 17.67 7.97 7.06
C ASN A 113 18.65 6.85 6.69
N THR A 114 18.71 6.54 5.40
CA THR A 114 19.51 5.42 4.92
C THR A 114 21.03 5.61 5.06
N LYS A 115 21.51 6.78 5.47
CA LYS A 115 22.94 7.02 5.76
C LYS A 115 23.30 6.81 7.24
N ALA A 116 22.30 6.67 8.10
CA ALA A 116 22.51 6.43 9.53
C ALA A 116 22.85 4.95 9.80
N SER A 117 23.52 4.68 10.93
CA SER A 117 23.78 3.32 11.40
C SER A 117 22.49 2.58 11.82
N SER A 118 21.49 3.33 12.30
CA SER A 118 20.13 2.85 12.51
C SER A 118 19.25 3.61 11.51
N PRO A 119 18.94 2.99 10.35
CA PRO A 119 18.34 3.71 9.24
C PRO A 119 16.86 4.03 9.45
N ILE A 120 16.19 3.31 10.33
CA ILE A 120 14.79 3.53 10.71
C ILE A 120 14.77 4.12 12.12
N ARG A 121 13.95 5.15 12.34
CA ARG A 121 13.62 5.65 13.68
C ARG A 121 12.11 5.72 13.83
N ILE A 122 11.57 5.01 14.81
CA ILE A 122 10.16 5.14 15.18
C ILE A 122 9.97 6.50 15.83
N VAL A 123 9.11 7.32 15.23
CA VAL A 123 8.68 8.62 15.74
C VAL A 123 7.57 8.42 16.77
N GLU A 124 6.56 7.62 16.41
CA GLU A 124 5.44 7.30 17.28
C GLU A 124 4.78 5.98 16.81
N SER A 125 4.07 5.31 17.71
CA SER A 125 3.28 4.11 17.42
C SER A 125 1.89 4.32 18.01
N CYS A 126 0.87 4.33 17.17
CA CYS A 126 -0.49 4.64 17.59
C CYS A 126 -1.46 3.58 17.07
N MET A 127 -2.26 3.02 17.98
CA MET A 127 -3.36 2.13 17.60
C MET A 127 -4.38 2.86 16.72
N VAL A 128 -5.09 2.13 15.88
CA VAL A 128 -6.30 2.61 15.22
C VAL A 128 -7.50 2.26 16.09
N ASN A 129 -8.40 3.20 16.31
CA ASN A 129 -9.66 2.96 17.00
C ASN A 129 -10.70 2.30 16.09
N TRP A 130 -10.34 1.17 15.52
CA TRP A 130 -11.18 0.37 14.63
C TRP A 130 -10.99 -1.10 14.96
N GLU A 131 -12.09 -1.84 15.14
CA GLU A 131 -12.05 -3.25 15.51
C GLU A 131 -12.27 -4.14 14.27
N PHE A 132 -11.40 -5.13 14.11
CA PHE A 132 -11.51 -6.12 13.04
C PHE A 132 -12.11 -7.43 13.55
N GLY A 133 -12.72 -8.18 12.63
CA GLY A 133 -13.41 -9.43 12.94
C GLY A 133 -12.49 -10.61 13.28
N SER A 134 -11.22 -10.58 12.85
CA SER A 134 -10.22 -11.61 13.13
C SER A 134 -8.78 -11.07 13.01
N GLU A 135 -7.81 -11.92 13.39
CA GLU A 135 -6.38 -11.61 13.46
C GLU A 135 -5.68 -11.45 12.10
N ASN A 136 -6.34 -11.86 11.03
CA ASN A 136 -5.79 -11.88 9.67
C ASN A 136 -6.56 -10.93 8.77
N LYS A 137 -7.15 -9.89 9.37
CA LYS A 137 -8.07 -8.92 8.78
C LYS A 137 -7.74 -7.52 9.23
N GLY A 138 -7.54 -6.63 8.26
CA GLY A 138 -7.31 -5.23 8.54
C GLY A 138 -7.35 -4.33 7.31
N PHE A 139 -6.44 -3.36 7.31
CA PHE A 139 -6.20 -2.51 6.16
C PHE A 139 -5.04 -3.06 5.36
N GLU A 140 -5.27 -3.37 4.09
CA GLU A 140 -4.24 -3.85 3.16
C GLU A 140 -3.44 -2.67 2.59
N GLY A 141 -4.15 -1.59 2.26
CA GLY A 141 -3.56 -0.37 1.73
C GLY A 141 -3.63 0.79 2.71
N LEU A 142 -2.60 1.64 2.69
CA LEU A 142 -2.55 2.88 3.46
C LEU A 142 -2.12 4.03 2.56
N GLU A 143 -2.86 5.14 2.56
CA GLU A 143 -2.48 6.32 1.79
C GLU A 143 -2.58 7.61 2.62
N PHE A 144 -1.65 8.52 2.43
CA PHE A 144 -1.62 9.80 3.12
C PHE A 144 -2.42 10.83 2.33
N ALA A 145 -3.29 11.55 3.04
CA ALA A 145 -4.07 12.64 2.46
C ALA A 145 -3.86 13.94 3.23
N PHE A 146 -3.73 15.04 2.51
CA PHE A 146 -3.61 16.39 3.06
C PHE A 146 -4.74 17.25 2.51
N HIS A 147 -5.57 17.77 3.39
CA HIS A 147 -6.63 18.71 3.04
C HIS A 147 -6.04 20.13 3.06
N ARG A 148 -5.85 20.72 1.87
CA ARG A 148 -5.10 21.96 1.63
C ARG A 148 -5.71 23.16 2.34
N SER A 149 -7.04 23.31 2.33
CA SER A 149 -7.68 24.52 2.87
C SER A 149 -7.56 24.62 4.40
N SER A 150 -7.72 23.49 5.10
CA SER A 150 -7.64 23.40 6.56
C SER A 150 -6.27 23.04 7.12
N GLY A 151 -5.34 22.57 6.27
CA GLY A 151 -4.03 22.06 6.69
C GLY A 151 -4.09 20.75 7.47
N ASN A 152 -5.24 20.08 7.51
CA ASN A 152 -5.40 18.81 8.22
C ASN A 152 -4.79 17.65 7.41
N THR A 153 -4.18 16.70 8.12
CA THR A 153 -3.64 15.45 7.57
C THR A 153 -4.51 14.27 7.97
N TYR A 154 -4.62 13.30 7.07
CA TYR A 154 -5.40 12.07 7.23
C TYR A 154 -4.61 10.88 6.72
N LEU A 155 -4.99 9.69 7.19
CA LEU A 155 -4.66 8.43 6.55
C LEU A 155 -5.93 7.81 5.99
N LEU A 156 -5.84 7.25 4.80
CA LEU A 156 -6.88 6.48 4.14
C LEU A 156 -6.50 5.01 4.28
N GLY A 157 -7.23 4.27 5.11
CA GLY A 157 -7.06 2.82 5.23
C GLY A 157 -8.01 2.10 4.28
N LEU A 158 -7.47 1.35 3.31
CA LEU A 158 -8.23 0.50 2.42
C LEU A 158 -8.45 -0.87 3.07
N CYS A 159 -9.70 -1.28 3.24
CA CYS A 159 -10.01 -2.60 3.80
C CYS A 159 -9.83 -3.71 2.76
N GLU A 160 -9.23 -4.84 3.17
CA GLU A 160 -9.05 -6.06 2.37
C GLU A 160 -10.37 -6.55 1.76
N ALA A 161 -11.32 -6.79 2.66
CA ALA A 161 -12.64 -7.29 2.31
C ALA A 161 -13.66 -6.16 2.23
N ASN A 162 -14.68 -6.41 1.42
CA ASN A 162 -15.85 -5.56 1.30
C ASN A 162 -16.40 -5.17 2.69
N LYS A 163 -16.70 -3.88 2.86
CA LYS A 163 -17.19 -3.25 4.11
C LYS A 163 -16.30 -3.39 5.35
N CYS A 164 -15.07 -3.88 5.25
CA CYS A 164 -14.24 -4.26 6.40
C CYS A 164 -14.92 -5.33 7.29
N ASP A 165 -15.87 -6.11 6.74
CA ASP A 165 -16.61 -7.17 7.43
C ASP A 165 -16.87 -8.37 6.50
N HIS A 166 -16.32 -9.53 6.88
CA HIS A 166 -16.42 -10.80 6.16
C HIS A 166 -17.82 -11.42 6.14
N LYS A 167 -18.74 -10.96 6.99
CA LYS A 167 -20.09 -11.57 7.07
C LYS A 167 -21.00 -11.14 5.94
N SER A 168 -20.65 -10.10 5.19
CA SER A 168 -21.42 -9.67 4.04
C SER A 168 -20.85 -10.31 2.77
N ALA A 169 -21.59 -11.27 2.19
CA ALA A 169 -21.31 -11.83 0.86
C ALA A 169 -21.60 -10.82 -0.27
N SER A 170 -21.73 -9.52 0.04
CA SER A 170 -21.90 -8.47 -0.95
C SER A 170 -20.54 -8.19 -1.59
N ILE A 171 -20.33 -8.80 -2.76
CA ILE A 171 -19.48 -8.23 -3.81
C ILE A 171 -19.96 -6.77 -3.98
N ASN A 172 -19.03 -5.81 -4.19
CA ASN A 172 -19.26 -4.40 -4.62
C ASN A 172 -19.07 -3.27 -3.58
N ASP A 173 -18.37 -3.47 -2.45
CA ASP A 173 -18.27 -2.44 -1.40
C ASP A 173 -16.84 -2.29 -0.85
N GLY A 174 -15.86 -2.10 -1.74
CA GLY A 174 -14.51 -1.71 -1.31
C GLY A 174 -14.60 -0.47 -0.45
N ARG A 175 -13.94 -0.46 0.71
CA ARG A 175 -14.15 0.58 1.71
C ARG A 175 -12.86 1.26 2.10
N ILE A 176 -12.92 2.58 2.15
CA ILE A 176 -11.88 3.43 2.71
C ILE A 176 -12.36 3.98 4.05
N VAL A 177 -11.52 3.84 5.07
CA VAL A 177 -11.68 4.47 6.38
C VAL A 177 -10.76 5.67 6.45
N VAL A 178 -11.32 6.86 6.69
CA VAL A 178 -10.56 8.09 6.85
C VAL A 178 -10.19 8.26 8.31
N LEU A 179 -8.90 8.26 8.59
CA LEU A 179 -8.33 8.30 9.93
C LEU A 179 -7.69 9.65 10.21
N LYS A 180 -7.97 10.21 11.39
CA LYS A 180 -7.32 11.42 11.89
C LYS A 180 -6.55 11.12 13.17
N LYS A 181 -5.30 11.57 13.22
CA LYS A 181 -4.44 11.40 14.40
C LYS A 181 -4.94 12.25 15.56
N GLN A 182 -5.23 11.60 16.68
CA GLN A 182 -5.34 12.22 17.99
C GLN A 182 -3.98 12.12 18.68
N LYS A 183 -3.42 13.29 19.04
CA LYS A 183 -2.14 13.35 19.73
C LYS A 183 -2.27 12.75 21.14
N ALA A 184 -1.19 12.12 21.60
CA ALA A 184 -1.09 11.70 22.98
C ALA A 184 -1.29 12.89 23.94
N THR A 185 -1.88 12.62 25.09
CA THR A 185 -2.00 13.55 26.22
C THR A 185 -1.31 12.95 27.44
N THR A 186 -1.29 13.67 28.57
CA THR A 186 -0.72 13.14 29.81
C THR A 186 -1.43 11.88 30.33
N THR A 187 -2.65 11.59 29.86
CA THR A 187 -3.47 10.47 30.34
C THR A 187 -3.89 9.49 29.25
N LYS A 188 -3.60 9.76 27.98
CA LYS A 188 -3.99 8.93 26.83
C LYS A 188 -2.85 8.80 25.84
N SER A 189 -2.59 7.58 25.37
CA SER A 189 -1.72 7.33 24.22
C SER A 189 -2.27 8.01 22.96
N CYS A 190 -1.43 8.20 21.96
CA CYS A 190 -1.89 8.62 20.65
C CYS A 190 -2.80 7.54 20.04
N LEU A 191 -3.67 7.98 19.12
CA LEU A 191 -4.69 7.13 18.52
C LEU A 191 -5.06 7.65 17.14
N TRP A 192 -5.30 6.77 16.19
CA TRP A 192 -5.92 7.12 14.92
C TRP A 192 -7.43 6.89 15.03
N GLU A 193 -8.20 7.97 14.99
CA GLU A 193 -9.66 7.91 15.10
C GLU A 193 -10.30 7.92 13.71
N PRO A 194 -11.27 7.02 13.42
CA PRO A 194 -12.08 7.12 12.21
C PRO A 194 -12.95 8.38 12.28
N VAL A 195 -12.83 9.22 11.26
CA VAL A 195 -13.64 10.45 11.12
C VAL A 195 -14.69 10.35 10.03
N SER A 196 -14.50 9.45 9.08
CA SER A 196 -15.49 9.06 8.07
C SER A 196 -15.13 7.73 7.43
N THR A 197 -16.08 7.16 6.70
CA THR A 197 -15.86 6.02 5.81
C THR A 197 -16.57 6.29 4.50
N PHE A 198 -16.04 5.80 3.39
CA PHE A 198 -16.75 5.81 2.13
C PHE A 198 -16.40 4.58 1.31
N ASP A 199 -17.34 4.21 0.44
CA ASP A 199 -17.19 3.06 -0.43
C ASP A 199 -16.59 3.52 -1.78
N LEU A 200 -15.76 2.67 -2.37
CA LEU A 200 -15.24 2.84 -3.72
C LEU A 200 -16.40 2.78 -4.73
N PRO A 201 -16.28 3.42 -5.92
CA PRO A 201 -17.33 3.40 -6.92
C PRO A 201 -17.70 1.96 -7.27
N SER A 202 -18.98 1.71 -7.51
CA SER A 202 -19.47 0.36 -7.80
C SER A 202 -18.73 -0.31 -8.95
N SER A 203 -18.22 0.43 -9.94
CA SER A 203 -17.40 -0.12 -11.02
C SER A 203 -16.12 -0.85 -10.57
N VAL A 204 -15.65 -0.61 -9.34
CA VAL A 204 -14.53 -1.31 -8.72
C VAL A 204 -15.06 -2.61 -8.09
N HIS A 205 -15.34 -3.59 -8.93
CA HIS A 205 -15.90 -4.88 -8.53
C HIS A 205 -14.80 -5.89 -8.17
N PHE A 206 -13.98 -5.57 -7.17
CA PHE A 206 -12.91 -6.45 -6.73
C PHE A 206 -13.38 -7.41 -5.62
N ASN A 207 -12.87 -8.64 -5.67
CA ASN A 207 -13.10 -9.66 -4.66
C ASN A 207 -12.26 -9.39 -3.42
N ASP A 208 -11.03 -8.96 -3.64
CA ASP A 208 -9.99 -8.79 -2.61
C ASP A 208 -9.12 -7.58 -2.95
N TYR A 209 -9.19 -6.54 -2.13
CA TYR A 209 -8.51 -5.26 -2.35
C TYR A 209 -7.14 -5.29 -1.70
N SER A 210 -6.09 -4.90 -2.41
CA SER A 210 -4.73 -5.02 -1.86
C SER A 210 -4.04 -3.68 -1.59
N ALA A 211 -4.12 -2.72 -2.51
CA ALA A 211 -3.39 -1.46 -2.35
C ALA A 211 -4.22 -0.25 -2.73
N ILE A 212 -3.85 0.90 -2.17
CA ILE A 212 -4.29 2.22 -2.63
C ILE A 212 -3.08 3.13 -2.77
N SER A 213 -3.04 3.94 -3.83
CA SER A 213 -2.07 5.02 -3.93
C SER A 213 -2.63 6.27 -4.60
N ILE A 214 -2.33 7.43 -4.04
CA ILE A 214 -2.68 8.74 -4.60
C ILE A 214 -1.46 9.33 -5.33
N TYR A 215 -1.68 9.84 -6.54
CA TYR A 215 -0.65 10.53 -7.29
C TYR A 215 -0.41 11.92 -6.69
N HIS A 216 0.63 12.07 -5.89
CA HIS A 216 1.00 13.37 -5.34
C HIS A 216 1.90 14.12 -6.34
N GLN A 217 1.33 15.12 -7.03
CA GLN A 217 2.12 16.08 -7.80
C GLN A 217 2.85 17.05 -6.85
N GLU A 218 3.95 17.66 -7.28
CA GLU A 218 4.70 18.62 -6.45
C GLU A 218 3.84 19.79 -5.96
N SER A 219 2.84 20.20 -6.73
CA SER A 219 1.88 21.26 -6.37
C SER A 219 0.70 20.78 -5.50
N TYR A 220 0.57 19.47 -5.28
CA TYR A 220 -0.60 18.84 -4.66
C TYR A 220 -1.92 19.28 -5.29
N GLU A 221 -1.90 19.63 -6.58
CA GLU A 221 -3.09 20.03 -7.32
C GLU A 221 -4.12 18.90 -7.36
N LEU A 222 -5.40 19.27 -7.22
CA LEU A 222 -6.56 18.39 -7.25
C LEU A 222 -7.49 18.88 -8.36
N PRO A 223 -8.30 18.00 -8.96
CA PRO A 223 -8.35 16.54 -8.70
C PRO A 223 -7.05 15.84 -9.08
N THR A 224 -6.71 14.77 -8.35
CA THR A 224 -5.53 13.93 -8.67
C THR A 224 -5.91 12.48 -8.84
N TYR A 225 -5.04 11.66 -9.42
CA TYR A 225 -5.31 10.25 -9.67
C TYR A 225 -5.18 9.42 -8.40
N VAL A 226 -6.07 8.44 -8.26
CA VAL A 226 -5.98 7.37 -7.28
C VAL A 226 -5.87 6.04 -8.03
N ALA A 227 -5.03 5.13 -7.53
CA ALA A 227 -4.89 3.76 -8.00
C ALA A 227 -5.34 2.82 -6.89
N VAL A 228 -6.13 1.80 -7.23
CA VAL A 228 -6.50 0.71 -6.31
C VAL A 228 -6.27 -0.61 -7.01
N THR A 229 -5.63 -1.57 -6.35
CA THR A 229 -5.37 -2.91 -6.92
C THR A 229 -6.20 -3.99 -6.24
N SER A 230 -6.33 -5.11 -6.93
CA SER A 230 -6.88 -6.34 -6.38
C SER A 230 -5.96 -7.52 -6.64
N GLN A 231 -5.72 -8.28 -5.56
CA GLN A 231 -4.97 -9.52 -5.57
C GLN A 231 -5.68 -10.57 -6.45
N GLU A 232 -6.88 -10.99 -6.05
CA GLU A 232 -7.63 -12.07 -6.71
C GLU A 232 -8.01 -11.75 -8.16
N ASN A 233 -8.46 -10.52 -8.43
CA ASN A 233 -8.92 -10.16 -9.78
C ASN A 233 -7.75 -9.94 -10.74
N SER A 234 -6.54 -9.68 -10.23
CA SER A 234 -5.40 -9.23 -11.03
C SER A 234 -5.75 -7.98 -11.85
N GLN A 235 -6.33 -7.00 -11.16
CA GLN A 235 -6.89 -5.79 -11.75
C GLN A 235 -6.42 -4.54 -11.02
N LEU A 236 -6.47 -3.44 -11.75
CA LEU A 236 -6.10 -2.11 -11.30
C LEU A 236 -7.23 -1.16 -11.68
N TRP A 237 -7.80 -0.49 -10.70
CA TRP A 237 -8.68 0.64 -10.92
C TRP A 237 -7.88 1.94 -10.83
N ILE A 238 -8.07 2.82 -11.80
CA ILE A 238 -7.67 4.21 -11.70
C ILE A 238 -8.93 5.02 -11.45
N GLY A 239 -8.83 6.07 -10.64
CA GLY A 239 -9.86 7.07 -10.41
C GLY A 239 -9.28 8.47 -10.35
N LEU A 240 -10.16 9.45 -10.18
CA LEU A 240 -9.79 10.78 -9.70
C LEU A 240 -10.35 10.96 -8.29
N ILE A 241 -9.58 11.62 -7.43
CA ILE A 241 -10.00 12.05 -6.10
C ILE A 241 -9.89 13.58 -5.99
N GLU A 242 -10.92 14.20 -5.43
CA GLU A 242 -10.94 15.62 -5.07
C GLU A 242 -11.19 15.85 -3.58
N GLU A 243 -10.81 17.03 -3.12
CA GLU A 243 -11.02 17.47 -1.75
C GLU A 243 -12.35 18.21 -1.65
N LEU A 244 -13.16 17.89 -0.65
CA LEU A 244 -14.41 18.60 -0.39
C LEU A 244 -14.16 19.80 0.51
N ASP A 245 -14.93 20.87 0.32
CA ASP A 245 -14.81 22.11 1.11
C ASP A 245 -15.19 21.95 2.60
N GLN A 246 -15.93 20.89 2.93
CA GLN A 246 -16.47 20.64 4.27
C GLN A 246 -16.19 19.21 4.71
N ALA A 247 -16.14 19.00 6.03
CA ALA A 247 -15.94 17.67 6.59
C ALA A 247 -17.18 16.79 6.36
N PRO A 248 -17.00 15.49 6.04
CA PRO A 248 -15.72 14.82 5.83
C PRO A 248 -15.10 15.23 4.49
N PHE A 249 -13.84 15.68 4.55
CA PHE A 249 -13.13 16.25 3.40
C PHE A 249 -12.87 15.27 2.24
N PHE A 250 -13.08 13.98 2.51
CA PHE A 250 -13.04 12.90 1.56
C PHE A 250 -14.24 11.98 1.83
N ASP A 251 -15.06 11.75 0.82
CA ASP A 251 -16.15 10.79 0.83
C ASP A 251 -16.35 10.14 -0.56
N ALA A 252 -17.44 9.41 -0.76
CA ALA A 252 -17.71 8.73 -2.03
C ALA A 252 -17.89 9.73 -3.20
N SER A 253 -18.40 10.94 -2.94
CA SER A 253 -18.55 12.00 -3.95
C SER A 253 -17.22 12.64 -4.35
N SER A 254 -16.19 12.50 -3.51
CA SER A 254 -14.81 12.88 -3.84
C SER A 254 -14.22 12.01 -4.96
N LEU A 255 -14.78 10.83 -5.21
CA LEU A 255 -14.26 9.89 -6.21
C LEU A 255 -15.02 10.00 -7.52
N HIS A 256 -14.28 10.33 -8.57
CA HIS A 256 -14.80 10.37 -9.92
C HIS A 256 -14.35 9.14 -10.69
N LYS A 257 -15.32 8.49 -11.33
CA LYS A 257 -15.13 7.21 -12.00
C LYS A 257 -14.09 7.35 -13.09
N THR A 258 -13.04 6.53 -13.01
CA THR A 258 -12.21 6.22 -14.18
C THR A 258 -12.03 4.71 -14.34
N THR A 259 -11.10 4.29 -15.18
CA THR A 259 -11.06 2.98 -15.84
C THR A 259 -10.54 1.85 -14.94
N VAL A 260 -11.14 0.66 -15.07
CA VAL A 260 -10.57 -0.60 -14.56
C VAL A 260 -9.75 -1.25 -15.68
N TYR A 261 -8.53 -1.65 -15.36
CA TYR A 261 -7.61 -2.35 -16.25
C TYR A 261 -7.33 -3.75 -15.73
N ASP A 262 -7.40 -4.74 -16.62
CA ASP A 262 -6.77 -6.04 -16.38
C ASP A 262 -5.26 -5.92 -16.42
N LEU A 263 -4.58 -6.47 -15.41
CA LEU A 263 -3.15 -6.65 -15.49
C LEU A 263 -2.79 -7.60 -16.64
N PRO A 264 -1.59 -7.44 -17.24
CA PRO A 264 -1.20 -8.23 -18.39
C PRO A 264 -1.32 -9.73 -18.10
N ARG A 265 -1.98 -10.46 -18.98
CA ARG A 265 -2.15 -11.92 -18.87
C ARG A 265 -0.98 -12.66 -19.55
N ALA A 266 -0.95 -13.98 -19.41
CA ALA A 266 -0.04 -14.84 -20.17
C ALA A 266 -0.44 -14.82 -21.66
N THR A 267 0.55 -14.70 -22.55
CA THR A 267 0.34 -14.61 -24.01
C THR A 267 0.95 -15.78 -24.78
N GLN A 268 1.53 -16.77 -24.08
CA GLN A 268 2.14 -17.92 -24.71
C GLN A 268 1.08 -18.83 -25.34
N ALA A 269 1.41 -19.48 -26.45
CA ALA A 269 0.48 -20.39 -27.12
C ALA A 269 0.04 -21.51 -26.15
N GLY A 270 -1.28 -21.70 -26.02
CA GLY A 270 -1.88 -22.66 -25.08
C GLY A 270 -2.13 -22.13 -23.65
N SER A 271 -1.70 -20.89 -23.33
CA SER A 271 -1.96 -20.28 -22.02
C SER A 271 -3.39 -19.78 -21.83
N ASN A 272 -4.23 -19.74 -22.87
CA ASN A 272 -5.64 -19.30 -22.77
C ASN A 272 -5.83 -17.98 -21.99
N CYS A 273 -4.90 -17.03 -22.10
CA CYS A 273 -4.90 -15.77 -21.35
C CYS A 273 -4.92 -15.95 -19.81
N GLN A 274 -4.21 -16.96 -19.29
CA GLN A 274 -4.09 -17.20 -17.85
C GLN A 274 -3.59 -15.95 -17.09
N VAL A 275 -4.05 -15.83 -15.85
CA VAL A 275 -3.53 -14.86 -14.88
C VAL A 275 -2.06 -15.16 -14.59
N LYS A 276 -1.20 -14.13 -14.60
CA LYS A 276 0.20 -14.26 -14.17
C LYS A 276 0.58 -13.35 -13.01
N TYR A 277 -0.18 -12.28 -12.77
CA TYR A 277 -0.03 -11.40 -11.61
C TYR A 277 -1.03 -11.85 -10.54
N CYS A 278 -0.68 -12.90 -9.80
CA CYS A 278 -1.64 -13.58 -8.94
C CYS A 278 -1.76 -12.96 -7.55
N ASN A 279 -0.65 -12.45 -7.01
CA ASN A 279 -0.58 -11.92 -5.66
C ASN A 279 -0.02 -10.50 -5.69
N ILE A 280 -0.75 -9.55 -6.29
CA ILE A 280 -0.35 -8.13 -6.27
C ILE A 280 -0.82 -7.53 -4.97
N GLU A 281 0.14 -7.03 -4.18
CA GLU A 281 -0.15 -6.48 -2.85
C GLU A 281 -0.07 -4.96 -2.81
N GLY A 282 0.91 -4.35 -3.47
CA GLY A 282 1.19 -2.92 -3.33
C GLY A 282 1.19 -2.15 -4.65
N VAL A 283 0.91 -0.84 -4.57
CA VAL A 283 0.94 0.09 -5.71
C VAL A 283 1.54 1.43 -5.31
N ALA A 284 2.39 2.00 -6.16
CA ALA A 284 2.87 3.37 -6.01
C ALA A 284 2.90 4.09 -7.36
N TRP A 285 2.58 5.38 -7.33
CA TRP A 285 2.80 6.24 -8.48
C TRP A 285 4.27 6.62 -8.63
N ARG A 286 4.78 6.50 -9.86
CA ARG A 286 6.10 7.03 -10.26
C ARG A 286 5.99 8.28 -11.11
N GLY A 287 4.87 8.44 -11.79
CA GLY A 287 4.55 9.59 -12.64
C GLY A 287 3.12 9.47 -13.16
N LYS A 288 2.61 10.50 -13.85
CA LYS A 288 1.20 10.59 -14.27
C LYS A 288 0.66 9.36 -15.01
N ASN A 289 1.50 8.61 -15.72
CA ASN A 289 1.14 7.41 -16.47
C ASN A 289 1.98 6.18 -16.10
N GLN A 290 2.66 6.21 -14.97
CA GLN A 290 3.56 5.14 -14.54
C GLN A 290 3.30 4.73 -13.11
N LEU A 291 3.11 3.43 -12.94
CA LEU A 291 2.92 2.78 -11.66
C LEU A 291 4.05 1.78 -11.40
N ILE A 292 4.28 1.56 -10.12
CA ILE A 292 5.12 0.50 -9.60
C ILE A 292 4.20 -0.40 -8.80
N LEU A 293 4.27 -1.71 -9.03
CA LEU A 293 3.55 -2.71 -8.25
C LEU A 293 4.55 -3.59 -7.52
N VAL A 294 4.14 -4.14 -6.39
CA VAL A 294 4.83 -5.26 -5.74
C VAL A 294 3.90 -6.45 -5.63
N SER A 295 4.49 -7.63 -5.58
CA SER A 295 3.76 -8.88 -5.48
C SER A 295 4.35 -9.79 -4.44
N ASP A 296 3.47 -10.45 -3.70
CA ASP A 296 3.81 -11.52 -2.78
C ASP A 296 4.17 -12.81 -3.54
N LYS A 297 4.62 -13.80 -2.79
CA LYS A 297 4.97 -15.14 -3.19
C LYS A 297 3.76 -15.93 -3.67
N ALA A 298 3.93 -16.65 -4.78
CA ALA A 298 2.91 -17.56 -5.26
C ALA A 298 2.66 -18.71 -4.27
N LYS A 299 1.38 -19.01 -4.01
CA LYS A 299 0.95 -20.15 -3.20
C LYS A 299 1.20 -21.44 -3.99
N SER A 300 1.48 -22.54 -3.29
CA SER A 300 1.88 -23.81 -3.94
C SER A 300 0.79 -24.46 -4.79
N ASP A 301 -0.46 -24.08 -4.59
CA ASP A 301 -1.64 -24.55 -5.30
C ASP A 301 -2.04 -23.65 -6.49
N GLN A 302 -1.37 -22.50 -6.67
CA GLN A 302 -1.60 -21.60 -7.80
C GLN A 302 -0.93 -22.10 -9.08
N HIS A 303 -1.41 -21.62 -10.23
CA HIS A 303 -0.86 -21.97 -11.54
C HIS A 303 0.61 -21.56 -11.67
N ILE A 304 1.40 -22.32 -12.43
CA ILE A 304 2.84 -22.09 -12.59
C ILE A 304 3.18 -20.69 -13.13
N ASP A 305 2.27 -20.09 -13.90
CA ASP A 305 2.43 -18.73 -14.44
C ASP A 305 2.51 -17.66 -13.35
N CYS A 306 1.99 -17.92 -12.14
CA CYS A 306 2.09 -17.02 -11.00
C CYS A 306 3.53 -16.86 -10.51
N ILE A 307 4.37 -17.91 -10.62
CA ILE A 307 5.78 -17.90 -10.19
C ILE A 307 6.64 -16.97 -11.06
N GLU A 308 6.19 -16.63 -12.27
CA GLU A 308 6.94 -15.69 -13.12
C GLU A 308 6.98 -14.28 -12.51
N LYS A 309 5.92 -13.91 -11.78
CA LYS A 309 5.72 -12.57 -11.25
C LYS A 309 5.77 -12.46 -9.75
N ASP A 310 5.88 -13.56 -9.01
CA ASP A 310 5.90 -13.52 -7.56
C ASP A 310 7.15 -12.84 -6.98
N GLN A 311 7.07 -12.38 -5.73
CA GLN A 311 8.18 -11.76 -4.97
C GLN A 311 9.00 -10.76 -5.79
N SER A 312 8.33 -9.82 -6.45
CA SER A 312 8.94 -8.94 -7.44
C SER A 312 8.39 -7.52 -7.41
N VAL A 313 9.21 -6.59 -7.90
CA VAL A 313 8.78 -5.22 -8.26
C VAL A 313 8.48 -5.14 -9.75
N HIS A 314 7.37 -4.51 -10.12
CA HIS A 314 6.88 -4.41 -11.50
C HIS A 314 6.67 -2.96 -11.92
N TYR A 315 7.18 -2.57 -13.09
CA TYR A 315 6.93 -1.26 -13.68
C TYR A 315 5.85 -1.33 -14.76
N LEU A 316 4.79 -0.55 -14.57
CA LEU A 316 3.61 -0.54 -15.41
C LEU A 316 3.39 0.83 -16.03
N SER A 317 3.15 0.87 -17.33
CA SER A 317 2.71 2.07 -18.04
C SER A 317 1.22 1.99 -18.33
N LEU A 318 0.50 3.04 -17.92
CA LEU A 318 -0.89 3.29 -18.27
C LEU A 318 -0.97 3.79 -19.73
N PRO A 319 -2.11 3.58 -20.42
CA PRO A 319 -2.35 4.18 -21.74
C PRO A 319 -2.23 5.71 -21.69
N GLU A 320 -1.81 6.34 -22.80
CA GLU A 320 -1.47 7.78 -22.83
C GLU A 320 -2.64 8.72 -22.53
N ASN A 321 -3.90 8.26 -22.67
CA ASN A 321 -5.10 9.02 -22.37
C ASN A 321 -5.83 8.47 -21.14
N LEU A 322 -5.48 8.98 -19.95
CA LEU A 322 -6.26 8.77 -18.72
C LEU A 322 -7.43 9.76 -18.56
N THR A 323 -7.68 10.61 -19.57
CA THR A 323 -8.50 11.82 -19.48
C THR A 323 -9.63 11.90 -20.50
N ASP A 324 -10.14 10.78 -21.00
CA ASP A 324 -11.36 10.83 -21.84
C ASP A 324 -12.60 11.14 -20.99
#